data_AF-A0A1A9NIZ3-F1
#
_entry.id   AF-A0A1A9NIZ3-F1
#
_cell.length_a   1.000
_cell.length_b   1.000
_cell.length_c   1.000
_cell.angle_alpha   90.00
_cell.angle_beta   90.00
_cell.angle_gamma   90.00
#
_symmetry.space_group_name_H-M   'P 1'
#
loop_
_entity.id
_entity.type
_entity.pdbx_description
1 polymer ?
#
loop_
_entity_poly.entity_id
_entity_poly.type
_entity_poly.pdbx_seq_one_letter_code
_entity_poly.pdbx_strand_id
1 'polypeptide(L)'
;MRLVAMVLLSFLACLPASATEFMRPRPLTEYGDILLAQELDTAIHAFNDRMTRCIDSGAGSPPECFCRHAGEAGIAKTAYEKVLQARPKWKGKILYWKNMENQASHNLIMPAIDHQLRSSTAECGPRPQ
;
A
#
# COMPACT_ATOMS: atom_id res chain seq x y z
N MET A 1 -0.91 61.97 14.05
CA MET A 1 -1.43 60.58 14.12
C MET A 1 -1.11 59.87 12.81
N ARG A 2 -0.12 58.97 12.79
CA ARG A 2 0.08 57.90 11.79
C ARG A 2 1.51 57.36 11.98
N LEU A 3 1.61 56.12 12.43
CA LEU A 3 2.66 55.13 12.11
C LEU A 3 2.55 53.99 13.15
N VAL A 4 1.54 53.13 12.98
CA VAL A 4 1.57 51.78 13.53
C VAL A 4 2.34 50.96 12.51
N ALA A 5 3.65 50.87 12.71
CA ALA A 5 4.53 50.07 11.87
C ALA A 5 4.18 48.59 12.03
N MET A 6 3.83 47.97 10.90
CA MET A 6 3.59 46.54 10.71
C MET A 6 4.64 45.67 11.42
N VAL A 7 4.22 45.00 12.49
CA VAL A 7 4.87 43.79 13.02
C VAL A 7 4.27 42.61 12.28
N LEU A 8 4.72 42.37 11.05
CA LEU A 8 4.30 41.23 10.22
C LEU A 8 5.51 40.74 9.40
N LEU A 9 6.54 40.31 10.12
CA LEU A 9 7.71 39.67 9.53
C LEU A 9 8.06 38.43 10.34
N SER A 10 8.16 37.32 9.62
CA SER A 10 8.85 36.07 9.99
C SER A 10 8.01 34.90 10.53
N PHE A 11 6.94 34.54 9.83
CA PHE A 11 6.57 33.12 9.68
C PHE A 11 7.01 32.65 8.29
N LEU A 12 8.33 32.69 8.02
CA LEU A 12 8.88 31.98 6.88
C LEU A 12 8.78 30.48 7.20
N ALA A 13 7.85 29.83 6.52
CA ALA A 13 7.55 28.42 6.62
C ALA A 13 8.81 27.56 6.38
N CYS A 14 9.29 26.93 7.45
CA CYS A 14 10.14 25.75 7.32
C CYS A 14 9.21 24.57 6.97
N LEU A 15 8.88 24.42 5.70
CA LEU A 15 8.21 23.21 5.22
C LEU A 15 9.23 22.07 5.28
N PRO A 16 8.94 20.95 5.97
CA PRO A 16 9.84 19.81 5.97
C PRO A 16 9.91 19.25 4.54
N ALA A 17 11.08 19.37 3.90
CA ALA A 17 11.38 18.83 2.58
C ALA A 17 11.27 17.29 2.50
N SER A 18 10.92 16.63 3.61
CA SER A 18 10.80 15.18 3.72
C SER A 18 9.51 14.60 3.14
N ALA A 19 8.47 15.40 2.85
CA ALA A 19 7.22 14.86 2.33
C ALA A 19 7.32 14.35 0.88
N THR A 20 8.19 14.94 0.06
CA THR A 20 8.33 14.60 -1.37
C THR A 20 9.16 13.34 -1.63
N GLU A 21 10.07 12.98 -0.73
CA GLU A 21 10.95 11.80 -0.92
C GLU A 21 10.22 10.46 -0.67
N PHE A 22 9.09 10.47 0.03
CA PHE A 22 8.23 9.29 0.19
C PHE A 22 7.42 8.96 -1.06
N MET A 23 7.15 9.95 -1.91
CA MET A 23 6.33 9.79 -3.12
C MET A 23 7.12 9.45 -4.38
N ARG A 24 8.45 9.57 -4.38
CA ARG A 24 9.26 9.19 -5.54
C ARG A 24 9.25 7.66 -5.69
N PRO A 25 8.75 7.11 -6.83
CA PRO A 25 8.78 5.68 -7.05
C PRO A 25 10.22 5.16 -7.03
N ARG A 26 10.43 4.04 -6.34
CA ARG A 26 11.68 3.29 -6.32
C ARG A 26 11.66 2.32 -7.50
N PRO A 27 12.53 2.51 -8.50
CA PRO A 27 12.66 1.53 -9.57
C PRO A 27 13.29 0.24 -9.02
N LEU A 28 12.76 -0.91 -9.43
CA LEU A 28 13.37 -2.21 -9.24
C LEU A 28 14.00 -2.65 -10.57
N THR A 29 15.30 -2.93 -10.52
CA THR A 29 16.08 -3.35 -11.69
C THR A 29 16.69 -4.73 -11.52
N GLU A 30 16.88 -5.17 -10.28
CA GLU A 30 17.45 -6.48 -9.97
C GLU A 30 16.39 -7.58 -10.15
N TYR A 31 16.75 -8.66 -10.85
CA TYR A 31 15.87 -9.78 -11.14
C TYR A 31 15.19 -10.34 -9.87
N GLY A 32 15.96 -10.56 -8.80
CA GLY A 32 15.43 -11.08 -7.54
C GLY A 32 14.47 -10.12 -6.83
N ASP A 33 14.68 -8.81 -6.97
CA ASP A 33 13.77 -7.79 -6.42
C ASP A 33 12.47 -7.74 -7.22
N ILE A 34 12.55 -7.86 -8.55
CA ILE A 34 11.39 -7.91 -9.43
C ILE A 34 10.53 -9.15 -9.11
N LEU A 35 11.14 -10.33 -8.98
CA LEU A 35 10.43 -11.56 -8.61
C LEU A 35 9.73 -11.43 -7.26
N LEU A 36 10.43 -10.89 -6.26
CA LEU A 36 9.86 -10.70 -4.93
C LEU A 36 8.66 -9.72 -4.96
N ALA A 37 8.74 -8.66 -5.75
CA ALA A 37 7.62 -7.74 -5.96
C ALA A 37 6.47 -8.40 -6.72
N GLN A 38 6.74 -9.21 -7.74
CA GLN A 38 5.72 -9.94 -8.50
C GLN A 38 4.97 -10.98 -7.66
N GLU A 39 5.67 -11.68 -6.75
CA GLU A 39 5.03 -12.60 -5.79
C GLU A 39 3.98 -11.87 -4.93
N LEU A 40 4.35 -10.70 -4.39
CA LEU A 40 3.44 -9.87 -3.59
C LEU A 40 2.30 -9.30 -4.44
N ASP A 41 2.60 -8.79 -5.64
CA ASP A 41 1.60 -8.25 -6.56
C ASP A 41 0.55 -9.30 -6.92
N THR A 42 0.96 -10.53 -7.15
CA THR A 42 0.07 -11.67 -7.43
C THR A 42 -0.86 -11.96 -6.25
N ALA A 43 -0.31 -12.00 -5.03
CA ALA A 43 -1.10 -12.26 -3.82
C ALA A 43 -2.14 -11.14 -3.56
N ILE A 44 -1.75 -9.89 -3.77
CA ILE A 44 -2.64 -8.72 -3.61
C ILE A 44 -3.73 -8.70 -4.67
N HIS A 45 -3.39 -8.96 -5.94
CA HIS A 45 -4.39 -9.07 -7.01
C HIS A 45 -5.39 -10.19 -6.75
N ALA A 46 -4.92 -11.38 -6.36
CA ALA A 46 -5.82 -12.50 -6.08
C ALA A 46 -6.83 -12.17 -4.97
N PHE A 47 -6.38 -11.48 -3.91
CA PHE A 47 -7.23 -11.01 -2.84
C PHE A 47 -8.21 -9.92 -3.31
N ASN A 48 -7.73 -8.90 -4.03
CA ASN A 48 -8.57 -7.83 -4.58
C ASN A 48 -9.63 -8.35 -5.55
N ASP A 49 -9.30 -9.35 -6.36
CA ASP A 49 -10.24 -9.96 -7.30
C ASP A 49 -11.37 -10.70 -6.56
N ARG A 50 -11.06 -11.38 -5.45
CA ARG A 50 -12.08 -12.03 -4.60
C ARG A 50 -13.00 -10.98 -3.96
N MET A 51 -12.42 -9.92 -3.41
CA MET A 51 -13.15 -8.79 -2.85
C MET A 51 -14.10 -8.17 -3.86
N THR A 52 -13.57 -7.83 -5.03
CA THR A 52 -14.31 -7.19 -6.13
C THR A 52 -15.45 -8.09 -6.58
N ARG A 53 -15.21 -9.39 -6.81
CA ARG A 53 -16.28 -10.33 -7.18
C ARG A 53 -17.37 -10.45 -6.12
N CYS A 54 -17.01 -10.45 -4.84
CA CYS A 54 -17.99 -10.49 -3.76
C CYS A 54 -18.87 -9.23 -3.75
N ILE A 55 -18.26 -8.05 -3.89
CA ILE A 55 -18.97 -6.76 -3.93
C ILE A 55 -19.86 -6.67 -5.18
N ASP A 56 -19.30 -6.96 -6.35
CA ASP A 56 -19.99 -6.82 -7.65
C ASP A 56 -21.16 -7.81 -7.79
N SER A 57 -21.08 -8.98 -7.15
CA SER A 57 -22.18 -9.94 -7.10
C SER A 57 -23.28 -9.58 -6.09
N GLY A 58 -23.08 -8.53 -5.29
CA GLY A 58 -24.00 -8.16 -4.21
C GLY A 58 -24.00 -9.15 -3.04
N ALA A 59 -22.94 -9.97 -2.90
CA ALA A 59 -22.85 -11.01 -1.86
C ALA A 59 -22.58 -10.46 -0.45
N GLY A 60 -22.28 -9.16 -0.34
CA GLY A 60 -22.10 -8.43 0.91
C GLY A 60 -21.59 -7.01 0.68
N SER A 61 -21.62 -6.20 1.74
CA SER A 61 -20.91 -4.94 1.84
C SER A 61 -19.38 -5.16 1.83
N PRO A 62 -18.55 -4.13 1.58
CA PRO A 62 -17.09 -4.31 1.58
C PRO A 62 -16.52 -4.96 2.85
N PRO A 63 -16.95 -4.60 4.09
CA PRO A 63 -16.48 -5.28 5.30
C PRO A 63 -16.89 -6.76 5.35
N GLU A 64 -18.12 -7.10 4.95
CA GLU A 64 -18.61 -8.49 4.95
C GLU A 64 -17.85 -9.35 3.92
N CYS A 65 -17.61 -8.80 2.73
CA CYS A 65 -16.83 -9.44 1.69
C CYS A 65 -15.38 -9.67 2.14
N PHE A 66 -14.81 -8.72 2.86
CA PHE A 66 -13.49 -8.89 3.45
C PHE A 66 -13.47 -10.07 4.41
N CYS A 67 -14.42 -10.15 5.33
CA CYS A 67 -14.45 -11.21 6.32
C CYS A 67 -14.72 -12.59 5.71
N ARG A 68 -15.49 -12.65 4.63
CA ARG A 68 -15.66 -13.87 3.84
C ARG A 68 -14.35 -14.35 3.19
N HIS A 69 -13.47 -13.42 2.83
CA HIS A 69 -12.18 -13.68 2.16
C HIS A 69 -10.98 -13.42 3.09
N ALA A 70 -11.17 -13.58 4.40
CA ALA A 70 -10.10 -13.38 5.39
C ALA A 70 -8.92 -14.35 5.21
N GLY A 71 -9.14 -15.51 4.58
CA GLY A 71 -8.07 -16.45 4.21
C GLY A 71 -7.12 -15.84 3.17
N GLU A 72 -7.66 -15.30 2.09
CA GLU A 72 -6.90 -14.63 1.04
C GLU A 72 -6.20 -13.36 1.55
N ALA A 73 -6.88 -12.60 2.42
CA ALA A 73 -6.25 -11.46 3.10
C ALA A 73 -5.05 -11.91 3.97
N GLY A 74 -5.16 -13.05 4.65
CA GLY A 74 -4.07 -13.66 5.41
C GLY A 74 -2.87 -14.04 4.54
N ILE A 75 -3.12 -14.65 3.37
CA ILE A 75 -2.07 -14.99 2.40
C ILE A 75 -1.35 -13.73 1.90
N ALA A 76 -2.11 -12.71 1.51
CA ALA A 76 -1.56 -11.43 1.07
C ALA A 76 -0.73 -10.75 2.18
N LYS A 77 -1.19 -10.84 3.43
CA LYS A 77 -0.45 -10.34 4.61
C LYS A 77 0.86 -11.08 4.82
N THR A 78 0.87 -12.41 4.76
CA THR A 78 2.10 -13.19 4.89
C THR A 78 3.10 -12.86 3.77
N ALA A 79 2.62 -12.70 2.52
CA ALA A 79 3.46 -12.28 1.42
C ALA A 79 4.07 -10.89 1.68
N TYR A 80 3.27 -9.93 2.14
CA TYR A 80 3.73 -8.58 2.47
C TYR A 80 4.79 -8.58 3.59
N GLU A 81 4.57 -9.36 4.65
CA GLU A 81 5.52 -9.51 5.75
C GLU A 81 6.85 -10.14 5.29
N LYS A 82 6.80 -11.19 4.45
CA LYS A 82 7.98 -11.81 3.83
C LYS A 82 8.78 -10.78 3.02
N VAL A 83 8.11 -9.97 2.20
CA VAL A 83 8.77 -8.90 1.43
C VAL A 83 9.46 -7.90 2.35
N LEU A 84 8.80 -7.44 3.42
CA LEU A 84 9.41 -6.49 4.35
C LEU A 84 10.54 -7.08 5.18
N GLN A 85 10.53 -8.38 5.48
CA GLN A 85 11.67 -9.05 6.11
C GLN A 85 12.88 -9.07 5.16
N ALA A 86 12.67 -9.40 3.89
CA ALA A 86 13.74 -9.44 2.90
C ALA A 86 14.23 -8.06 2.46
N ARG A 87 13.35 -7.05 2.45
CA ARG A 87 13.62 -5.68 1.99
C ARG A 87 12.98 -4.64 2.92
N PRO A 88 13.51 -4.43 4.15
CA PRO A 88 12.91 -3.50 5.12
C PRO A 88 12.77 -2.07 4.61
N LYS A 89 13.70 -1.63 3.74
CA LYS A 89 13.72 -0.29 3.13
C LYS A 89 12.59 -0.04 2.12
N TRP A 90 11.79 -1.05 1.78
CA TRP A 90 10.62 -0.89 0.90
C TRP A 90 9.38 -0.43 1.66
N LYS A 91 9.38 -0.55 2.99
CA LYS A 91 8.29 -0.02 3.82
C LYS A 91 8.10 1.47 3.55
N GLY A 92 6.85 1.85 3.29
CA GLY A 92 6.50 3.26 3.05
C GLY A 92 6.88 3.79 1.66
N LYS A 93 7.31 2.94 0.72
CA LYS A 93 7.71 3.35 -0.63
C LYS A 93 6.72 2.89 -1.70
N ILE A 94 6.71 3.58 -2.83
CA ILE A 94 6.10 3.09 -4.07
C ILE A 94 7.19 2.33 -4.82
N LEU A 95 6.95 1.07 -5.15
CA LEU A 95 7.86 0.26 -5.96
C LEU A 95 7.37 0.28 -7.40
N TYR A 96 8.28 0.33 -8.36
CA TYR A 96 7.96 0.36 -9.79
C TYR A 96 8.90 -0.56 -10.57
N TRP A 97 8.38 -1.35 -11.49
CA TRP A 97 9.19 -2.19 -12.37
C TRP A 97 8.53 -2.41 -13.73
N LYS A 98 9.32 -2.95 -14.65
CA LYS A 98 8.87 -3.47 -15.94
C LYS A 98 8.82 -4.98 -15.87
N ASN A 99 7.69 -5.57 -16.27
CA ASN A 99 7.60 -7.02 -16.44
C ASN A 99 8.62 -7.47 -17.50
N MET A 100 9.38 -8.52 -17.18
CA MET A 100 10.49 -8.97 -18.02
C MET A 100 10.02 -9.64 -19.32
N GLU A 101 8.83 -10.24 -19.33
CA GLU A 101 8.28 -10.96 -20.48
C GLU A 101 7.63 -10.03 -21.50
N ASN A 102 6.84 -9.05 -21.04
CA ASN A 102 6.00 -8.23 -21.91
C ASN A 102 6.23 -6.70 -21.81
N GLN A 103 7.21 -6.26 -21.01
CA GLN A 103 7.54 -4.84 -20.82
C GLN A 103 6.38 -3.97 -20.27
N ALA A 104 5.35 -4.59 -19.70
CA ALA A 104 4.28 -3.89 -18.99
C ALA A 104 4.83 -3.18 -17.74
N SER A 105 4.28 -2.02 -17.42
CA SER A 105 4.61 -1.29 -16.20
C SER A 105 3.77 -1.79 -15.04
N HIS A 106 4.43 -2.06 -13.91
CA HIS A 106 3.78 -2.48 -12.67
C HIS A 106 4.26 -1.60 -11.52
N ASN A 107 3.42 -1.48 -10.50
CA ASN A 107 3.77 -0.78 -9.28
C ASN A 107 3.09 -1.39 -8.05
N LEU A 108 3.77 -1.31 -6.91
CA LEU A 108 3.22 -1.61 -5.60
C LEU A 108 3.27 -0.36 -4.73
N ILE A 109 2.11 0.10 -4.28
CA ILE A 109 2.00 1.21 -3.33
C ILE A 109 2.02 0.60 -1.92
N MET A 110 3.22 0.35 -1.39
CA MET A 110 3.39 -0.36 -0.11
C MET A 110 2.58 0.25 1.05
N PRO A 111 2.46 1.60 1.20
CA PRO A 111 1.58 2.18 2.21
C PRO A 111 0.10 1.80 2.06
N ALA A 112 -0.42 1.74 0.84
CA ALA A 112 -1.81 1.40 0.59
C ALA A 112 -2.08 -0.07 0.92
N ILE A 113 -1.14 -0.95 0.57
CA ILE A 113 -1.17 -2.38 0.90
C ILE A 113 -1.14 -2.57 2.42
N ASP A 114 -0.24 -1.89 3.13
CA ASP A 114 -0.17 -1.93 4.60
C ASP A 114 -1.50 -1.49 5.24
N HIS A 115 -2.05 -0.38 4.76
CA HIS A 115 -3.33 0.13 5.24
C HIS A 115 -4.44 -0.88 5.01
N GLN A 116 -4.61 -1.35 3.77
CA GLN A 116 -5.64 -2.31 3.38
C GLN A 116 -5.59 -3.60 4.23
N LEU A 117 -4.40 -4.15 4.43
CA LEU A 117 -4.25 -5.40 5.19
C LEU A 117 -4.46 -5.21 6.70
N ARG A 118 -4.19 -4.02 7.24
CA ARG A 118 -4.40 -3.70 8.67
C ARG A 118 -5.83 -3.33 8.99
N SER A 119 -6.42 -2.38 8.25
CA SER A 119 -7.78 -1.89 8.48
C SER A 119 -8.76 -3.04 8.51
N SER A 120 -8.55 -4.00 7.61
CA SER A 120 -9.52 -5.04 7.39
C SER A 120 -9.41 -6.20 8.39
N THR A 121 -8.23 -6.46 8.98
CA THR A 121 -8.12 -7.44 10.08
C THR A 121 -8.85 -7.01 11.36
N ALA A 122 -9.09 -5.72 11.56
CA ALA A 122 -9.79 -5.21 12.74
C ALA A 122 -11.33 -5.39 12.65
N GLU A 123 -11.87 -5.57 11.45
CA GLU A 123 -13.32 -5.48 11.19
C GLU A 123 -14.05 -6.83 11.34
N CYS A 124 -13.36 -7.97 11.33
CA CYS A 124 -14.02 -9.27 11.24
C CYS A 124 -14.45 -9.94 12.55
N GLY A 125 -14.15 -9.32 13.69
CA GLY A 125 -14.42 -9.93 15.00
C GLY A 125 -13.75 -11.31 15.18
N PRO A 126 -13.94 -11.97 16.33
CA PRO A 126 -13.50 -13.35 16.52
C PRO A 126 -14.31 -14.28 15.61
N ARG A 127 -13.64 -15.19 14.89
CA ARG A 127 -14.33 -16.29 14.18
C ARG A 127 -15.09 -17.13 15.21
N PRO A 128 -16.39 -17.41 15.03
CA PRO A 128 -17.04 -18.47 15.80
C PRO A 128 -16.30 -19.78 15.52
N GLN A 129 -15.91 -20.47 16.60
CA GLN A 129 -15.27 -21.79 16.54
C GLN A 129 -16.29 -22.86 16.18
#